data_AF-A0A2W4TSH4-F1
#
_entry.id   AF-A0A2W4TSH4-F1
#
_cell.length_a   1.000
_cell.length_b   1.000
_cell.length_c   1.000
_cell.angle_alpha   90.00
_cell.angle_beta   90.00
_cell.angle_gamma   90.00
#
_symmetry.space_group_name_H-M   'P 1'
#
loop_
_entity.id
_entity.type
_entity.pdbx_description
1 polymer ?
#
loop_
_entity_poly.entity_id
_entity_poly.type
_entity_poly.pdbx_seq_one_letter_code
_entity_poly.pdbx_strand_id
1 'polypeptide(L)' 'MSTRRNADSATPVIRIEGLRKDYVLGAEVVHALRGVDLVVERNEYVAVMGPSGS' A
#
# COMPACT_ATOMS: atom_id res chain seq x y z
N MET A 1 -0.05 -25.70 -30.50
CA MET A 1 0.58 -24.38 -30.37
C MET A 1 -0.26 -23.57 -29.38
N SER A 2 0.02 -23.73 -28.08
CA SER A 2 -0.80 -23.16 -26.99
C SER A 2 -0.11 -21.92 -26.46
N THR A 3 -0.66 -20.75 -26.76
CA THR A 3 -0.24 -19.47 -26.19
C THR A 3 -0.72 -19.43 -24.74
N ARG A 4 0.20 -19.68 -23.79
CA ARG A 4 -0.04 -19.34 -22.39
C ARG A 4 -0.35 -17.85 -22.33
N ARG A 5 -1.62 -17.50 -22.10
CA ARG A 5 -1.99 -16.13 -21.75
C ARG A 5 -1.24 -15.78 -20.47
N ASN A 6 -0.52 -14.68 -20.54
CA ASN A 6 0.31 -14.15 -19.49
C ASN A 6 -0.59 -13.77 -18.29
N ALA A 7 -0.70 -14.66 -17.29
CA ALA A 7 -1.44 -14.41 -16.05
C ALA A 7 -0.72 -13.38 -15.14
N ASP A 8 0.45 -12.90 -15.56
CA ASP A 8 1.36 -12.05 -14.80
C ASP A 8 0.99 -10.55 -14.84
N SER A 9 -0.10 -10.21 -15.55
CA SER A 9 -0.66 -8.85 -15.62
C SER A 9 -1.91 -8.65 -14.77
N ALA A 10 -2.43 -9.69 -14.11
CA ALA A 10 -3.70 -9.61 -13.37
C ALA A 10 -3.53 -9.50 -11.84
N THR A 11 -2.32 -9.76 -11.34
CA THR A 11 -2.02 -9.64 -9.90
C THR A 11 -1.25 -8.35 -9.66
N PRO A 12 -1.76 -7.43 -8.81
CA PRO A 12 -1.02 -6.22 -8.48
C PRO A 12 0.30 -6.58 -7.79
N VAL A 13 1.32 -5.74 -8.00
CA VAL A 13 2.65 -5.95 -7.40
C VAL A 13 2.68 -5.51 -5.94
N ILE A 14 1.79 -4.59 -5.54
CA ILE A 14 1.55 -4.21 -4.14
C ILE A 14 0.05 -4.19 -3.91
N ARG A 15 -0.41 -4.85 -2.85
CA ARG A 15 -1.78 -4.79 -2.36
C ARG A 15 -1.76 -4.64 -0.84
N ILE A 16 -2.37 -3.56 -0.37
CA ILE A 16 -2.50 -3.21 1.04
C ILE A 16 -3.98 -3.04 1.32
N GLU A 17 -4.46 -3.70 2.38
CA GLU A 17 -5.85 -3.65 2.82
C GLU A 17 -5.87 -3.34 4.33
N GLY A 18 -6.50 -2.23 4.71
CA GLY A 18 -6.73 -1.83 6.09
C GLY A 18 -5.48 -1.57 6.92
N LEU A 19 -4.38 -1.12 6.31
CA LEU A 19 -3.10 -0.93 7.01
C LEU A 19 -3.23 0.12 8.12
N ARG A 20 -2.95 -0.32 9.35
CA ARG A 20 -2.92 0.52 10.55
C ARG A 20 -1.54 0.47 11.15
N LYS A 21 -1.09 1.62 11.64
CA LYS A 21 0.19 1.72 12.35
C LYS A 21 0.06 2.72 13.47
N ASP A 22 0.24 2.21 14.68
CA ASP A 22 0.27 3.00 15.89
C ASP A 22 1.71 3.02 16.45
N TYR A 23 2.13 4.20 16.90
CA TYR A 23 3.35 4.40 17.66
C TYR A 23 2.99 4.82 19.07
N VAL A 24 3.43 4.04 20.05
CA VAL A 24 3.25 4.36 21.47
C VAL A 24 4.43 5.21 21.92
N LEU A 25 4.14 6.46 22.28
CA LEU A 25 5.12 7.45 22.72
C LEU A 25 4.83 7.80 24.18
N GLY A 26 5.32 6.94 25.08
CA GLY A 26 5.03 7.07 26.52
C GLY A 26 3.55 6.82 26.81
N ALA A 27 2.85 7.86 27.27
CA ALA A 27 1.40 7.80 27.55
C ALA A 27 0.53 8.08 26.31
N GLU A 28 1.12 8.59 25.23
CA GLU A 28 0.39 8.98 24.01
C GLU A 28 0.48 7.89 22.94
N VAL A 29 -0.58 7.78 22.12
CA VAL A 29 -0.60 6.89 20.95
C VAL A 29 -0.76 7.74 19.69
N VAL A 30 0.23 7.65 18.80
CA VAL A 30 0.19 8.30 17.48
C VAL A 30 -0.27 7.30 16.43
N HIS A 31 -1.47 7.52 15.89
CA HIS A 31 -2.05 6.75 14.79
C HIS A 31 -1.49 7.22 13.46
N ALA A 32 -0.30 6.72 13.08
CA ALA A 32 0.39 7.09 11.85
C ALA A 32 -0.34 6.60 10.59
N LEU A 33 -0.99 5.43 10.63
CA LEU A 33 -1.86 4.97 9.54
C LEU A 33 -3.21 4.56 10.12
N ARG A 34 -4.30 5.08 9.53
CA ARG A 34 -5.67 4.92 10.05
C ARG A 34 -6.52 3.96 9.22
N GLY A 35 -5.92 2.89 8.70
CA GLY A 35 -6.61 1.93 7.82
C GLY A 35 -6.52 2.39 6.38
N VAL A 36 -5.35 2.20 5.78
CA VAL A 36 -5.07 2.60 4.39
C VAL A 36 -5.18 1.38 3.47
N ASP A 37 -5.91 1.56 2.37
CA ASP A 37 -5.96 0.63 1.25
C ASP A 37 -5.12 1.20 0.10
N LEU A 38 -4.25 0.38 -0.50
CA LEU A 38 -3.41 0.76 -1.63
C LEU A 38 -3.22 -0.42 -2.57
N VAL A 39 -3.38 -0.18 -3.87
CA VAL A 39 -3.01 -1.13 -4.92
C VAL A 39 -2.01 -0.44 -5.83
N VAL A 40 -0.90 -1.12 -6.13
CA VAL A 40 0.07 -0.68 -7.13
C VAL A 40 0.23 -1.78 -8.17
N GLU A 41 0.00 -1.42 -9.42
CA GLU A 41 0.08 -2.30 -10.57
C GLU A 41 1.49 -2.39 -11.13
N ARG A 42 1.74 -3.41 -11.95
CA ARG A 42 3.03 -3.59 -12.60
C ARG A 42 3.35 -2.39 -13.51
N ASN A 43 4.56 -1.86 -13.38
CA ASN A 43 5.04 -0.66 -14.10
C ASN A 43 4.36 0.65 -13.69
N GLU A 44 3.63 0.66 -12.58
CA GLU A 44 3.08 1.89 -12.01
C GLU A 44 4.14 2.62 -11.18
N TYR A 45 4.24 3.95 -11.35
CA TYR A 45 5.13 4.82 -10.60
C TYR A 45 4.31 5.75 -9.73
N VAL A 46 4.41 5.60 -8.40
CA VAL A 46 3.57 6.30 -7.43
C VAL A 46 4.45 7.09 -6.46
N ALA A 47 4.00 8.30 -6.10
CA ALA A 47 4.57 9.10 -5.03
C ALA A 47 3.53 9.30 -3.92
N VAL A 48 3.97 9.16 -2.67
CA VAL A 48 3.16 9.49 -1.49
C VAL A 48 3.56 10.88 -1.01
N MET A 49 2.59 11.78 -0.93
CA MET A 49 2.79 13.19 -0.59
C MET A 49 1.86 13.57 0.56
N GLY A 50 2.33 14.43 1.44
CA GLY A 50 1.55 14.95 2.56
C GLY A 50 2.36 15.92 3.42
N PRO A 51 1.70 16.70 4.28
CA PRO A 51 2.40 17.51 5.27
C PRO A 51 3.19 16.62 6.24
N SER A 52 4.19 17.17 6.90
CA SER A 52 4.94 16.42 7.93
C SER A 52 3.97 15.89 9.00
N GLY A 53 4.00 14.57 9.23
CA GLY A 53 3.14 13.88 10.19
C GLY A 53 1.84 13.26 9.64
N SER A 54 1.60 13.29 8.33
CA SER A 54 0.48 12.61 7.66
C SER A 54 0.72 11.12 7.42
#